data_AF-A0A839PC55-F1
#
_entry.id   AF-A0A839PC55-F1
#
_cell.length_a   1.000
_cell.length_b   1.000
_cell.length_c   1.000
_cell.angle_alpha   90.00
_cell.angle_beta   90.00
_cell.angle_gamma   90.00
#
_symmetry.space_group_name_H-M   'P 1'
#
loop_
_entity.id
_entity.type
_entity.pdbx_description
1 polymer ?
#
loop_
_entity_poly.entity_id
_entity_poly.type
_entity_poly.pdbx_seq_one_letter_code
_entity_poly.pdbx_strand_id
1 'polypeptide(L)'
;MTDSIIELDTSSRNRRADFEAASYFVLEPVRIDWGGTEILTLDVVGDDDLDEQEPSLYSISLGLADRPALRHAWEFKDFSQAVAALQEIHDRRPDARLFVSDCHDEQGLEILGDDMLLGLIAAQAERDQRRVTRDREWRWLAEDAAGNGPPEGRNYSPFFAAIAQALPER
;
A
#
# COMPACT_ATOMS: atom_id res chain seq x y z
N MET A 1 5.29 -15.02 -19.30
CA MET A 1 6.00 -13.73 -19.38
C MET A 1 5.09 -12.76 -18.68
N THR A 2 5.39 -12.39 -17.44
CA THR A 2 4.70 -11.32 -16.73
C THR A 2 5.20 -10.01 -17.31
N ASP A 3 4.32 -9.25 -17.94
CA ASP A 3 4.64 -7.88 -18.31
C ASP A 3 4.91 -7.10 -17.01
N SER A 4 6.06 -6.44 -16.95
CA SER A 4 6.45 -5.63 -15.80
C SER A 4 5.45 -4.49 -15.65
N ILE A 5 4.91 -4.34 -14.45
CA ILE A 5 3.94 -3.28 -14.12
C ILE A 5 4.68 -1.94 -14.02
N ILE A 6 5.97 -2.00 -13.68
CA ILE A 6 6.84 -0.85 -13.52
C ILE A 6 7.65 -0.64 -14.79
N GLU A 7 7.14 0.22 -15.67
CA GLU A 7 7.89 0.67 -16.84
C GLU A 7 9.01 1.63 -16.43
N LEU A 8 10.21 1.07 -16.21
CA LEU A 8 11.42 1.87 -16.16
C LEU A 8 11.84 2.24 -17.58
N ASP A 9 11.54 3.47 -17.98
CA ASP A 9 11.95 4.00 -19.27
C ASP A 9 13.49 3.94 -19.42
N THR A 10 13.95 3.04 -20.29
CA THR A 10 15.38 2.87 -20.60
C THR A 10 15.99 4.06 -21.31
N SER A 11 15.17 4.96 -21.87
CA SER A 11 15.61 6.22 -22.48
C SER A 11 15.84 7.31 -21.42
N SER A 12 15.10 7.26 -20.30
CA SER A 12 15.32 8.11 -19.13
C SER A 12 16.30 7.48 -18.15
N ARG A 13 17.60 7.64 -18.42
CA ARG A 13 18.69 7.20 -17.52
C ARG A 13 18.50 7.68 -16.08
N ASN A 14 17.85 8.83 -15.89
CA ASN A 14 17.60 9.41 -14.58
C ASN A 14 16.61 8.57 -13.77
N ARG A 15 15.47 8.16 -14.34
CA ARG A 15 14.48 7.32 -13.62
C ARG A 15 15.06 5.99 -13.19
N ARG A 16 15.89 5.36 -14.05
CA ARG A 16 16.57 4.12 -13.70
C ARG A 16 17.61 4.32 -12.61
N ALA A 17 18.42 5.38 -12.70
CA ALA A 17 19.41 5.69 -11.67
C ALA A 17 18.74 6.01 -10.32
N ASP A 18 17.63 6.75 -10.34
CA ASP A 18 16.84 7.06 -9.14
C ASP A 18 16.23 5.80 -8.53
N PHE A 19 15.69 4.89 -9.36
CA PHE A 19 15.22 3.58 -8.89
C PHE A 19 16.34 2.74 -8.28
N GLU A 20 17.52 2.70 -8.89
CA GLU A 20 18.69 1.95 -8.38
C GLU A 20 19.29 2.59 -7.12
N ALA A 21 19.17 3.92 -6.95
CA ALA A 21 19.66 4.66 -5.79
C ALA A 21 18.64 4.78 -4.65
N ALA A 22 17.37 4.45 -4.90
CA ALA A 22 16.29 4.51 -3.92
C ALA A 22 16.66 3.73 -2.66
N SER A 23 16.53 4.38 -1.50
CA SER A 23 16.72 3.77 -0.18
C SER A 23 15.40 3.25 0.40
N TYR A 24 14.29 3.83 -0.05
CA TYR A 24 12.96 3.38 0.33
C TYR A 24 11.91 3.73 -0.72
N PHE A 25 10.75 3.08 -0.64
CA PHE A 25 9.55 3.39 -1.42
C PHE A 25 8.34 3.49 -0.50
N VAL A 26 7.37 4.33 -0.86
CA VAL A 26 6.17 4.59 -0.05
C VAL A 26 4.93 4.44 -0.93
N LEU A 27 4.01 3.56 -0.52
CA LEU A 27 2.66 3.48 -1.07
C LEU A 27 1.80 4.58 -0.47
N GLU A 28 1.22 5.40 -1.33
CA GLU A 28 0.42 6.56 -0.95
C GLU A 28 -0.94 6.47 -1.65
N PRO A 29 -2.05 6.26 -0.93
CA PRO A 29 -3.36 6.51 -1.48
C PRO A 29 -3.52 8.02 -1.68
N VAL A 30 -3.94 8.45 -2.86
CA VAL A 30 -3.98 9.87 -3.25
C VAL A 30 -5.40 10.24 -3.64
N ARG A 31 -5.92 11.31 -3.03
CA ARG A 31 -7.15 11.97 -3.44
C ARG A 31 -6.82 13.20 -4.29
N ILE A 32 -7.48 13.33 -5.43
CA ILE A 32 -7.36 14.48 -6.31
C ILE A 32 -8.76 15.08 -6.46
N ASP A 33 -8.90 16.32 -5.99
CA ASP A 33 -10.15 17.06 -6.07
C ASP A 33 -9.92 18.49 -6.59
N TRP A 34 -10.96 19.33 -6.52
CA TRP A 34 -10.89 20.72 -6.92
C TRP A 34 -9.97 21.57 -6.02
N GLY A 35 -9.74 21.14 -4.77
CA GLY A 35 -8.89 21.78 -3.78
C GLY A 35 -7.41 21.41 -3.91
N GLY A 36 -7.09 20.28 -4.54
CA GLY A 36 -5.73 19.90 -4.91
C GLY A 36 -5.48 18.41 -4.79
N THR A 37 -4.24 18.07 -4.43
CA THR A 37 -3.79 16.69 -4.22
C THR A 37 -3.53 16.48 -2.74
N GLU A 38 -4.17 15.47 -2.18
CA GLU A 38 -4.03 15.07 -0.78
C GLU A 38 -3.59 13.61 -0.70
N ILE A 39 -2.63 13.33 0.18
CA ILE A 39 -2.24 11.97 0.52
C ILE A 39 -3.16 11.51 1.65
N LEU A 40 -3.92 10.45 1.39
CA LEU A 40 -4.74 9.77 2.38
C LEU A 40 -3.91 8.71 3.11
N THR A 41 -4.51 8.12 4.12
CA THR A 41 -3.95 7.00 4.87
C THR A 41 -4.89 5.80 4.76
N LEU A 42 -4.36 4.59 4.80
CA LEU A 42 -5.20 3.39 4.58
C LEU A 42 -6.16 3.09 5.75
N ASP A 43 -6.03 3.75 6.90
CA ASP A 43 -6.99 3.64 8.00
C ASP A 43 -8.33 4.33 7.71
N VAL A 44 -8.37 5.21 6.71
CA VAL A 44 -9.59 5.91 6.29
C VAL A 44 -10.12 5.47 4.93
N VAL A 45 -9.33 4.68 4.18
CA VAL A 45 -9.75 4.14 2.89
C VAL A 45 -10.72 2.98 3.11
N GLY A 46 -11.90 3.07 2.48
CA GLY A 46 -12.94 2.05 2.60
C GLY A 46 -13.78 2.13 3.88
N ASP A 47 -13.67 3.23 4.63
CA ASP A 47 -14.57 3.55 5.75
C ASP A 47 -15.92 4.07 5.22
N ASP A 48 -16.95 3.23 5.31
CA ASP A 48 -18.31 3.53 4.86
C ASP A 48 -18.98 4.67 5.65
N ASP A 49 -18.48 5.03 6.84
CA ASP A 49 -19.01 6.13 7.66
C ASP A 49 -18.43 7.51 7.27
N LEU A 50 -17.43 7.55 6.37
CA LEU A 50 -16.74 8.78 5.95
C LEU A 50 -16.94 9.02 4.45
N ASP A 51 -17.94 9.84 4.12
CA ASP A 51 -18.49 10.08 2.77
C ASP A 51 -17.48 10.51 1.65
N GLU A 52 -16.19 10.72 1.93
CA GLU A 52 -15.25 11.33 0.97
C GLU A 52 -13.79 10.81 1.02
N GLN A 53 -13.53 9.54 1.34
CA GLN A 53 -12.15 9.05 1.53
C GLN A 53 -11.69 7.94 0.57
N GLU A 54 -12.39 7.76 -0.56
CA GLU A 54 -11.89 6.90 -1.63
C GLU A 54 -10.71 7.57 -2.37
N PRO A 55 -9.55 6.88 -2.52
CA PRO A 55 -8.44 7.37 -3.31
C PRO A 55 -8.84 7.51 -4.79
N SER A 56 -8.43 8.62 -5.41
CA SER A 56 -8.50 8.78 -6.87
C SER A 56 -7.48 7.90 -7.59
N LEU A 57 -6.33 7.66 -6.95
CA LEU A 57 -5.28 6.75 -7.38
C LEU A 57 -4.44 6.31 -6.19
N TYR A 58 -3.57 5.33 -6.42
CA TYR A 58 -2.51 4.91 -5.53
C TYR A 58 -1.18 5.23 -6.19
N SER A 59 -0.32 6.00 -5.52
CA SER A 59 1.03 6.26 -6.00
C SER A 59 2.06 5.48 -5.22
N ILE A 60 3.16 5.14 -5.89
CA ILE A 60 4.38 4.71 -5.24
C ILE A 60 5.41 5.80 -5.42
N SER A 61 5.81 6.38 -4.31
CA SER A 61 6.88 7.36 -4.21
C SER A 61 8.20 6.65 -3.94
N LEU A 62 9.30 7.18 -4.46
CA LEU A 62 10.64 6.69 -4.17
C LEU A 62 11.43 7.75 -3.40
N GLY A 63 12.16 7.33 -2.37
CA GLY A 63 12.97 8.19 -1.52
C GLY A 63 14.45 7.83 -1.57
N LEU A 64 15.29 8.87 -1.56
CA LEU A 64 16.74 8.76 -1.48
C LEU A 64 17.19 9.10 -0.06
N ALA A 65 18.30 8.54 0.41
CA ALA A 65 18.80 8.76 1.77
C ALA A 65 18.99 10.24 2.16
N ASP A 66 19.21 11.13 1.17
CA ASP A 66 19.49 12.55 1.35
C ASP A 66 18.34 13.49 0.96
N ARG A 67 17.21 12.97 0.43
CA ARG A 67 16.15 13.79 -0.17
C ARG A 67 14.75 13.30 0.19
N PRO A 68 13.77 14.22 0.31
CA PRO A 68 12.37 13.83 0.44
C PRO A 68 11.95 13.00 -0.78
N ALA A 69 10.95 12.15 -0.59
CA ALA A 69 10.46 11.28 -1.64
C ALA A 69 10.01 12.07 -2.90
N LEU A 70 10.30 11.53 -4.08
CA LEU A 70 9.65 11.97 -5.32
C LEU A 70 8.18 11.59 -5.22
N ARG A 71 7.32 12.60 -5.06
CA ARG A 71 5.93 12.45 -4.62
C ARG A 71 5.05 11.52 -5.45
N HIS A 72 5.38 11.23 -6.71
CA HIS A 72 4.65 10.25 -7.52
C HIS A 72 5.58 9.67 -8.59
N ALA A 73 6.28 8.56 -8.29
CA ALA A 73 7.12 7.89 -9.30
C ALA A 73 6.29 6.97 -10.21
N TRP A 74 5.32 6.27 -9.62
CA TRP A 74 4.34 5.46 -10.33
C TRP A 74 2.93 5.72 -9.78
N GLU A 75 1.92 5.62 -10.63
CA GLU A 75 0.52 5.86 -10.31
C GLU A 75 -0.34 4.71 -10.84
N PHE A 76 -1.25 4.23 -10.01
CA PHE A 76 -2.13 3.10 -10.28
C PHE A 76 -3.55 3.48 -9.91
N LYS A 77 -4.53 3.11 -10.74
CA LYS A 77 -5.95 3.35 -10.39
C LYS A 77 -6.46 2.31 -9.39
N ASP A 78 -5.90 1.11 -9.45
CA ASP A 78 -6.36 -0.03 -8.66
C ASP A 78 -5.35 -0.35 -7.56
N PHE A 79 -5.84 -0.56 -6.33
CA PHE A 79 -5.02 -0.92 -5.18
C PHE A 79 -4.22 -2.20 -5.44
N SER A 80 -4.84 -3.21 -6.06
CA SER A 80 -4.19 -4.48 -6.38
C SER A 80 -3.02 -4.32 -7.35
N GLN A 81 -3.11 -3.40 -8.32
CA GLN A 81 -2.00 -3.08 -9.22
C GLN A 81 -0.85 -2.40 -8.47
N ALA A 82 -1.17 -1.49 -7.54
CA ALA A 82 -0.16 -0.85 -6.70
C ALA A 82 0.57 -1.86 -5.80
N VAL A 83 -0.16 -2.80 -5.19
CA VAL A 83 0.44 -3.87 -4.38
C VAL A 83 1.29 -4.81 -5.24
N ALA A 84 0.84 -5.18 -6.44
CA ALA A 84 1.63 -5.97 -7.37
C ALA A 84 2.91 -5.23 -7.82
N ALA A 85 2.83 -3.91 -8.02
CA ALA A 85 4.00 -3.08 -8.28
C ALA A 85 4.96 -3.05 -7.08
N LEU A 86 4.46 -2.93 -5.84
CA LEU A 86 5.30 -3.04 -4.64
C LEU A 86 6.01 -4.40 -4.56
N GLN A 87 5.31 -5.49 -4.89
CA GLN A 87 5.93 -6.82 -4.94
C GLN A 87 7.07 -6.84 -5.95
N GLU A 88 6.85 -6.28 -7.15
CA GLU A 88 7.90 -6.19 -8.16
C GLU A 88 9.10 -5.35 -7.68
N ILE A 89 8.85 -4.26 -6.95
CA ILE A 89 9.91 -3.45 -6.33
C ILE A 89 10.68 -4.27 -5.31
N HIS A 90 9.98 -4.97 -4.41
CA HIS A 90 10.58 -5.82 -3.39
C HIS A 90 11.51 -6.87 -4.00
N ASP A 91 11.03 -7.58 -5.03
CA ASP A 91 11.79 -8.63 -5.72
C ASP A 91 13.05 -8.07 -6.40
N ARG A 92 12.98 -6.84 -6.90
CA ARG A 92 14.09 -6.17 -7.62
C ARG A 92 15.05 -5.41 -6.72
N ARG A 93 14.57 -4.92 -5.58
CA ARG A 93 15.28 -4.10 -4.58
C ARG A 93 14.95 -4.60 -3.17
N PRO A 94 15.36 -5.84 -2.82
CA PRO A 94 15.12 -6.39 -1.48
C PRO A 94 15.90 -5.65 -0.38
N ASP A 95 16.87 -4.81 -0.76
CA ASP A 95 17.65 -3.94 0.11
C ASP A 95 16.95 -2.62 0.46
N ALA A 96 15.94 -2.22 -0.33
CA ALA A 96 15.19 -0.99 -0.08
C ALA A 96 14.05 -1.24 0.90
N ARG A 97 13.79 -0.27 1.79
CA ARG A 97 12.68 -0.33 2.73
C ARG A 97 11.37 0.04 2.03
N LEU A 98 10.27 -0.62 2.37
CA LEU A 98 8.96 -0.37 1.78
C LEU A 98 8.01 0.10 2.86
N PHE A 99 7.25 1.14 2.57
CA PHE A 99 6.33 1.77 3.52
C PHE A 99 4.97 1.98 2.89
N VAL A 100 3.98 2.20 3.74
CA VAL A 100 2.70 2.81 3.38
C VAL A 100 2.52 4.11 4.15
N SER A 101 1.94 5.11 3.50
CA SER A 101 1.63 6.41 4.07
C SER A 101 0.83 6.28 5.36
N ASP A 102 1.22 7.08 6.35
CA ASP A 102 0.66 7.05 7.68
C ASP A 102 0.57 8.46 8.28
N CYS A 103 -0.57 8.79 8.91
CA CYS A 103 -0.78 10.12 9.48
C CYS A 103 -0.12 10.32 10.86
N HIS A 104 0.40 9.26 11.47
CA HIS A 104 1.00 9.28 12.81
C HIS A 104 2.50 8.99 12.80
N ASP A 105 2.98 8.34 11.75
CA ASP A 105 4.41 8.16 11.50
C ASP A 105 4.80 8.96 10.26
N GLU A 106 5.60 10.01 10.44
CA GLU A 106 6.10 10.83 9.33
C GLU A 106 6.91 10.02 8.31
N GLN A 107 7.38 8.81 8.69
CA GLN A 107 8.08 7.88 7.80
C GLN A 107 7.14 6.86 7.14
N GLY A 108 5.88 6.78 7.55
CA GLY A 108 4.94 5.73 7.15
C GLY A 108 5.06 4.44 8.00
N LEU A 109 4.16 3.48 7.78
CA LEU A 109 4.27 2.14 8.37
C LEU A 109 5.14 1.27 7.45
N GLU A 110 6.17 0.65 8.01
CA GLU A 110 7.03 -0.26 7.26
C GLU A 110 6.29 -1.56 6.93
N ILE A 111 6.36 -1.97 5.66
CA ILE A 111 5.82 -3.21 5.15
C ILE A 111 6.93 -4.26 5.22
N LEU A 112 6.67 -5.34 5.94
CA LEU A 112 7.66 -6.40 6.21
C LEU A 112 7.19 -7.76 5.65
N GLY A 113 8.16 -8.61 5.33
CA GLY A 113 7.91 -9.97 4.79
C GLY A 113 8.14 -10.04 3.29
N ASP A 114 8.02 -11.26 2.74
CA ASP A 114 8.29 -11.52 1.31
C ASP A 114 7.06 -11.25 0.42
N ASP A 115 5.86 -11.33 1.00
CA ASP A 115 4.59 -11.04 0.33
C ASP A 115 4.10 -9.65 0.75
N MET A 116 4.07 -8.72 -0.19
CA MET A 116 3.75 -7.32 0.09
C MET A 116 2.29 -7.10 0.51
N LEU A 117 1.36 -7.93 0.05
CA LEU A 117 -0.03 -7.81 0.47
C LEU A 117 -0.17 -8.26 1.93
N LEU A 118 0.40 -9.42 2.26
CA LEU A 118 0.38 -9.95 3.62
C LEU A 118 1.13 -9.05 4.60
N GLY A 119 2.28 -8.53 4.18
CA GLY A 119 3.07 -7.57 4.96
C GLY A 119 2.30 -6.28 5.27
N LEU A 120 1.59 -5.76 4.25
CA LEU A 120 0.77 -4.55 4.41
C LEU A 120 -0.40 -4.78 5.36
N ILE A 121 -1.10 -5.91 5.22
CA ILE A 121 -2.19 -6.31 6.13
C ILE A 121 -1.68 -6.42 7.56
N ALA A 122 -0.52 -7.05 7.77
CA ALA A 122 0.07 -7.19 9.10
C ALA A 122 0.44 -5.83 9.71
N ALA A 123 1.07 -4.95 8.94
CA ALA A 123 1.46 -3.61 9.38
C ALA A 123 0.23 -2.76 9.80
N GLN A 124 -0.83 -2.78 9.00
CA GLN A 124 -2.08 -2.07 9.31
C GLN A 124 -2.80 -2.69 10.52
N ALA A 125 -2.88 -4.02 10.60
CA ALA A 125 -3.50 -4.70 11.74
C ALA A 125 -2.77 -4.41 13.07
N GLU A 126 -1.44 -4.33 13.06
CA GLU A 126 -0.66 -3.96 14.25
C GLU A 126 -0.93 -2.50 14.67
N ARG A 127 -1.00 -1.58 13.70
CA ARG A 127 -1.41 -0.19 13.96
C ARG A 127 -2.80 -0.15 14.62
N ASP A 128 -3.77 -0.88 14.09
CA ASP A 128 -5.14 -0.91 14.61
C ASP A 128 -5.23 -1.49 16.02
N GLN A 129 -4.34 -2.40 16.42
CA GLN A 129 -4.28 -2.88 17.81
C GLN A 129 -3.92 -1.76 18.80
N ARG A 130 -3.13 -0.78 18.35
CA ARG A 130 -2.70 0.36 19.17
C ARG A 130 -3.79 1.43 19.28
N ARG A 131 -4.84 1.36 18.46
CA ARG A 131 -5.98 2.28 18.46
C ARG A 131 -7.21 1.63 19.09
N VAL A 132 -7.97 2.44 19.85
CA VAL A 132 -9.29 2.06 20.40
C VAL A 132 -10.39 2.49 19.42
N THR A 133 -10.17 2.32 18.11
CA THR A 133 -11.15 2.67 17.07
C THR A 133 -11.77 1.43 16.43
N ARG A 134 -12.86 1.66 15.69
CA ARG A 134 -13.80 0.65 15.19
C ARG A 134 -13.30 -0.11 13.96
N ASP A 135 -12.09 0.18 13.52
CA ASP A 135 -11.50 -0.28 12.26
C ASP A 135 -11.03 -1.72 12.48
N ARG A 136 -11.98 -2.65 12.40
CA ARG A 136 -11.78 -4.07 12.69
C ARG A 136 -11.31 -4.84 11.47
N GLU A 137 -11.41 -4.24 10.29
CA GLU A 137 -11.29 -4.96 9.02
C GLU A 137 -9.86 -5.33 8.67
N TRP A 138 -8.87 -4.47 8.92
CA TRP A 138 -7.46 -4.87 8.77
C TRP A 138 -7.09 -6.01 9.71
N ARG A 139 -7.59 -5.99 10.95
CA ARG A 139 -7.39 -7.08 11.90
C ARG A 139 -8.06 -8.37 11.43
N TRP A 140 -9.27 -8.27 10.92
CA TRP A 140 -10.00 -9.39 10.35
C TRP A 140 -9.28 -9.97 9.14
N LEU A 141 -8.76 -9.13 8.24
CA LEU A 141 -7.94 -9.56 7.12
C LEU A 141 -6.68 -10.28 7.60
N ALA A 142 -6.02 -9.80 8.66
CA ALA A 142 -4.86 -10.48 9.24
C ALA A 142 -5.23 -11.85 9.83
N GLU A 143 -6.37 -11.97 10.51
CA GLU A 143 -6.89 -13.24 11.02
C GLU A 143 -7.23 -14.21 9.88
N ASP A 144 -7.91 -13.73 8.84
CA ASP A 144 -8.31 -14.52 7.68
C ASP A 144 -7.08 -14.97 6.87
N ALA A 145 -6.11 -14.07 6.66
CA ALA A 145 -4.82 -14.38 6.04
C ALA A 145 -4.01 -15.42 6.83
N ALA A 146 -4.19 -15.47 8.16
CA ALA A 146 -3.59 -16.49 9.01
C ALA A 146 -4.35 -17.83 8.99
N GLY A 147 -5.52 -17.91 8.34
CA GLY A 147 -6.39 -19.09 8.35
C GLY A 147 -7.24 -19.23 9.62
N ASN A 148 -7.37 -18.14 10.39
CA ASN A 148 -8.13 -18.10 11.65
C ASN A 148 -9.48 -17.37 11.50
N GLY A 149 -9.94 -17.18 10.26
CA GLY A 149 -11.23 -16.58 9.96
C GLY A 149 -12.41 -17.46 10.38
N PRO A 150 -13.58 -16.87 10.69
CA PRO A 150 -14.78 -17.63 10.97
C PRO A 150 -15.26 -18.39 9.71
N PRO A 151 -15.83 -19.60 9.86
CA PRO A 151 -16.27 -20.41 8.72
C PRO A 151 -17.43 -19.79 7.93
N GLU A 152 -18.24 -18.95 8.57
CA GLU A 152 -19.30 -18.16 7.93
C GLU A 152 -18.80 -16.96 7.11
N GLY A 153 -17.49 -16.66 7.16
CA GLY A 153 -16.91 -15.49 6.55
C GLY A 153 -17.21 -14.20 7.32
N ARG A 154 -16.76 -13.07 6.77
CA ARG A 154 -16.95 -11.74 7.36
C ARG A 154 -17.63 -10.81 6.37
N ASN A 155 -18.35 -9.83 6.91
CA ASN A 155 -18.97 -8.79 6.10
C ASN A 155 -18.00 -7.60 5.99
N TYR A 156 -17.13 -7.67 4.99
CA TYR A 156 -16.21 -6.60 4.67
C TYR A 156 -16.89 -5.47 3.89
N SER A 157 -16.45 -4.23 4.08
CA SER A 157 -16.74 -3.13 3.15
C SER A 157 -16.17 -3.46 1.76
N PRO A 158 -16.64 -2.83 0.68
CA PRO A 158 -16.24 -3.17 -0.69
C PRO A 158 -14.73 -3.19 -0.91
N PHE A 159 -14.00 -2.23 -0.32
CA PHE A 159 -12.54 -2.15 -0.40
C PHE A 159 -11.87 -3.36 0.27
N PHE A 160 -12.22 -3.65 1.52
CA PHE A 160 -11.65 -4.79 2.26
C PHE A 160 -12.08 -6.14 1.67
N ALA A 161 -13.28 -6.22 1.09
CA ALA A 161 -13.76 -7.41 0.41
C ALA A 161 -12.90 -7.77 -0.80
N ALA A 162 -12.47 -6.76 -1.56
CA ALA A 162 -11.55 -6.95 -2.69
C ALA A 162 -10.19 -7.47 -2.21
N ILE A 163 -9.69 -6.98 -1.07
CA ILE A 163 -8.44 -7.47 -0.45
C ILE A 163 -8.60 -8.92 0.00
N ALA A 164 -9.69 -9.24 0.71
CA ALA A 164 -9.97 -10.59 1.19
C ALA A 164 -10.01 -11.61 0.05
N GLN A 165 -10.60 -11.24 -1.10
CA GLN A 165 -10.64 -12.08 -2.30
C GLN A 165 -9.28 -12.29 -2.96
N ALA A 166 -8.34 -11.36 -2.76
CA ALA A 166 -6.99 -11.46 -3.29
C ALA A 166 -6.05 -12.31 -2.42
N LEU A 167 -6.48 -12.67 -1.19
CA LEU A 167 -5.71 -13.55 -0.33
C LEU A 167 -5.63 -14.96 -0.94
N PRO A 168 -4.46 -15.61 -0.91
CA PRO A 168 -4.32 -16.97 -1.41
C PRO A 168 -5.19 -17.93 -0.59
N GLU A 169 -5.95 -18.80 -1.26
CA GLU A 169 -6.61 -19.95 -0.62
C GLU A 169 -5.53 -20.82 0.04
N ARG A 170 -5.68 -21.10 1.35
CA ARG A 170 -4.74 -21.92 2.13
C ARG A 170 -5.26 -23.35 2.32
#